data_AF-A0A1X3G0Z6-F1
#
_entry.id   AF-A0A1X3G0Z6-F1
#
_cell.length_a   1.000
_cell.length_b   1.000
_cell.length_c   1.000
_cell.angle_alpha   90.00
_cell.angle_beta   90.00
_cell.angle_gamma   90.00
#
_symmetry.space_group_name_H-M   'P 1'
#
loop_
_entity.id
_entity.type
_entity.pdbx_description
1 polymer ?
#
loop_
_entity_poly.entity_id
_entity_poly.type
_entity_poly.pdbx_seq_one_letter_code
_entity_poly.pdbx_strand_id
1 'polypeptide(L)'
;MIVLNYHELVKASPSNAWCLTHETFDAHLALSRNKLVSPYTFLEDCNHAKANRRDAVLLTFDDGFLSDYTHVYARYVTTGAIPGFMSFIPVDFVGSPGRMSWEMIEELGRSGVAIGSHGMAHADLTKVSDVELDRELTVSKSILEDRLGRQVTLFAFPYGRFSRRVWEAALKVGYTHLFTIQLGHHRGFEPFLYSRLCLTNNMGAEYIRQHLFDPNSVRGYAWRISTRLGLYRQLMRLRYR
;
A
#
# COMPACT_ATOMS: atom_id res chain seq x y z
N MET A 1 13.94 1.87 3.62
CA MET A 1 12.83 1.43 2.77
C MET A 1 11.74 2.47 2.77
N ILE A 2 11.20 2.76 1.60
CA ILE A 2 10.00 3.56 1.39
C ILE A 2 8.95 2.66 0.73
N VAL A 3 7.68 2.88 1.05
CA VAL A 3 6.56 2.23 0.38
C VAL A 3 5.78 3.33 -0.33
N LEU A 4 5.73 3.27 -1.66
CA LEU A 4 5.00 4.23 -2.47
C LEU A 4 3.57 3.75 -2.66
N ASN A 5 2.60 4.63 -2.48
CA ASN A 5 1.18 4.34 -2.63
C ASN A 5 0.61 5.18 -3.78
N TYR A 6 0.32 4.47 -4.87
CA TYR A 6 -0.34 4.97 -6.05
C TYR A 6 -1.82 4.58 -6.03
N HIS A 7 -2.62 5.26 -6.84
CA HIS A 7 -4.01 4.88 -7.13
C HIS A 7 -4.15 4.72 -8.64
N GLU A 8 -4.96 5.54 -9.30
CA GLU A 8 -5.14 5.47 -10.76
C GLU A 8 -4.00 6.14 -11.52
N LEU A 9 -3.57 5.48 -12.61
CA LEU A 9 -2.67 6.07 -13.59
C LEU A 9 -3.41 6.39 -14.89
N VAL A 10 -3.48 7.68 -15.22
CA VAL A 10 -4.17 8.21 -16.39
C VAL A 10 -3.19 8.65 -17.47
N LYS A 11 -3.65 8.76 -18.72
CA LYS A 11 -2.77 9.22 -19.82
C LYS A 11 -2.37 10.69 -19.68
N ALA A 12 -3.32 11.56 -19.32
CA ALA A 12 -3.11 12.99 -19.17
C ALA A 12 -4.18 13.61 -18.27
N SER A 13 -3.91 14.84 -17.80
CA SER A 13 -4.89 15.73 -17.14
C SER A 13 -5.72 15.08 -16.02
N PRO A 14 -5.08 14.58 -14.93
CA PRO A 14 -5.82 14.01 -13.81
C PRO A 14 -6.73 15.05 -13.16
N SER A 15 -8.04 14.81 -13.15
CA SER A 15 -9.03 15.66 -12.47
C SER A 15 -9.08 15.41 -10.96
N ASN A 16 -8.67 14.22 -10.52
CA ASN A 16 -8.58 13.82 -9.13
C ASN A 16 -7.13 13.93 -8.63
N ALA A 17 -6.96 14.51 -7.44
CA ALA A 17 -5.67 14.72 -6.80
C ALA A 17 -4.86 13.44 -6.56
N TRP A 18 -5.51 12.28 -6.47
CA TRP A 18 -4.87 10.98 -6.22
C TRP A 18 -4.46 10.24 -7.51
N CYS A 19 -4.76 10.79 -8.68
CA CYS A 19 -4.39 10.19 -9.97
C CYS A 19 -3.05 10.76 -10.47
N LEU A 20 -2.19 9.92 -11.04
CA LEU A 20 -0.94 10.34 -11.66
C LEU A 20 -0.95 10.06 -13.17
N THR A 21 -0.17 10.83 -13.93
CA THR A 21 0.01 10.52 -15.35
C THR A 21 0.94 9.32 -15.54
N HIS A 22 0.76 8.60 -16.64
CA HIS A 22 1.69 7.55 -17.09
C HIS A 22 3.13 8.08 -17.15
N GLU A 23 3.32 9.27 -17.72
CA GLU A 23 4.63 9.94 -17.79
C GLU A 23 5.24 10.20 -16.41
N THR A 24 4.44 10.70 -15.46
CA THR A 24 4.94 10.95 -14.09
C THR A 24 5.33 9.64 -13.41
N PHE A 25 4.54 8.57 -13.59
CA PHE A 25 4.86 7.25 -13.07
C PHE A 25 6.17 6.70 -13.66
N ASP A 26 6.36 6.83 -14.97
CA ASP A 26 7.58 6.39 -15.67
C ASP A 26 8.81 7.13 -15.13
N ALA A 27 8.69 8.44 -14.87
CA ALA A 27 9.75 9.22 -14.25
C ALA A 27 10.07 8.76 -12.82
N HIS A 28 9.05 8.37 -12.03
CA HIS A 28 9.27 7.80 -10.69
C HIS A 28 9.98 6.45 -10.76
N LEU A 29 9.61 5.59 -11.71
CA LEU A 29 10.27 4.30 -11.92
C LEU A 29 11.73 4.47 -12.33
N ALA A 30 12.03 5.41 -13.24
CA ALA A 30 13.40 5.69 -13.66
C ALA A 30 14.33 6.04 -12.47
N LEU A 31 13.82 6.81 -11.49
CA LEU A 31 14.56 7.18 -10.28
C LEU A 31 14.72 6.05 -9.27
N SER A 32 13.82 5.07 -9.28
CA SER A 32 13.75 4.02 -8.25
C SER A 32 14.18 2.64 -8.73
N ARG A 33 14.42 2.44 -10.04
CA ARG A 33 14.66 1.13 -10.68
C ARG A 33 15.62 0.21 -9.93
N ASN A 34 16.78 0.72 -9.51
CA ASN A 34 17.82 -0.08 -8.83
C ASN A 34 17.54 -0.32 -7.34
N LYS A 35 16.42 0.19 -6.82
CA LYS A 35 16.00 0.08 -5.42
C LYS A 35 14.69 -0.69 -5.26
N LEU A 36 14.03 -1.06 -6.37
CA LEU A 36 12.74 -1.77 -6.33
C LEU A 36 12.90 -3.15 -5.68
N VAL A 37 12.00 -3.48 -4.76
CA VAL A 37 11.91 -4.80 -4.13
C VAL A 37 10.58 -5.46 -4.51
N SER A 38 10.60 -6.77 -4.76
CA SER A 38 9.38 -7.52 -5.00
C SER A 38 8.51 -7.56 -3.73
N PRO A 39 7.17 -7.67 -3.85
CA PRO A 39 6.30 -7.90 -2.70
C PRO A 39 6.71 -9.11 -1.87
N TYR A 40 7.07 -10.22 -2.51
CA TYR A 40 7.41 -11.47 -1.84
C TYR A 40 8.72 -11.38 -1.07
N THR A 41 9.76 -10.78 -1.67
CA THR A 41 11.03 -10.49 -0.97
C THR A 41 10.79 -9.57 0.23
N PHE A 42 9.92 -8.56 0.09
CA PHE A 42 9.56 -7.71 1.22
C PHE A 42 8.91 -8.49 2.37
N LEU A 43 7.99 -9.42 2.06
CA LEU A 43 7.31 -10.25 3.05
C LEU A 43 8.26 -11.26 3.72
N GLU A 44 9.14 -11.89 2.95
CA GLU A 44 10.20 -12.76 3.48
C GLU A 44 11.09 -11.99 4.46
N ASP A 45 11.54 -10.80 4.05
CA ASP A 45 12.36 -9.95 4.90
C ASP A 45 11.63 -9.56 6.20
N CYS A 46 10.29 -9.48 6.23
CA CYS A 46 9.49 -9.20 7.44
C CYS A 46 9.64 -10.28 8.51
N ASN A 47 9.96 -11.49 8.09
CA ASN A 47 10.24 -12.60 9.00
C ASN A 47 11.71 -12.61 9.48
N HIS A 48 12.58 -11.77 8.92
CA HIS A 48 14.00 -11.77 9.22
C HIS A 48 14.47 -10.46 9.88
N ALA A 49 14.76 -10.51 11.18
CA ALA A 49 15.18 -9.35 11.97
C ALA A 49 16.46 -8.64 11.45
N LYS A 50 17.31 -9.34 10.68
CA LYS A 50 18.58 -8.82 10.14
C LYS A 50 18.50 -8.34 8.69
N ALA A 51 17.34 -8.42 8.03
CA ALA A 51 17.20 -7.99 6.63
C ALA A 51 17.52 -6.50 6.46
N ASN A 52 18.52 -6.19 5.64
CA ASN A 52 18.93 -4.81 5.36
C ASN A 52 18.05 -4.22 4.26
N ARG A 53 17.00 -3.49 4.68
CA ARG A 53 16.10 -2.78 3.76
C ARG A 53 16.43 -1.30 3.63
N ARG A 54 17.69 -0.91 3.84
CA ARG A 54 18.11 0.46 3.58
C ARG A 54 17.84 0.74 2.10
N ASP A 55 17.15 1.86 1.87
CA ASP A 55 16.84 2.40 0.55
C ASP A 55 15.94 1.61 -0.40
N ALA A 56 15.45 0.42 -0.01
CA ALA A 56 14.49 -0.34 -0.82
C ALA A 56 13.18 0.44 -1.08
N VAL A 57 12.59 0.25 -2.25
CA VAL A 57 11.34 0.89 -2.70
C VAL A 57 10.33 -0.21 -2.99
N LEU A 58 9.22 -0.23 -2.25
CA LEU A 58 8.08 -1.11 -2.53
C LEU A 58 6.98 -0.30 -3.21
N LEU A 59 6.47 -0.83 -4.34
CA LEU A 59 5.34 -0.23 -5.05
C LEU A 59 4.03 -0.83 -4.56
N THR A 60 3.06 0.03 -4.25
CA THR A 60 1.71 -0.37 -3.85
C THR A 60 0.67 0.47 -4.56
N PHE A 61 -0.46 -0.15 -4.90
CA PHE A 61 -1.58 0.45 -5.59
C PHE A 61 -2.87 0.17 -4.82
N ASP A 62 -3.69 1.19 -4.64
CA ASP A 62 -5.00 1.07 -3.98
C ASP A 62 -6.15 1.12 -4.98
N ASP A 63 -7.30 0.65 -4.53
CA ASP A 63 -8.61 0.70 -5.18
C ASP A 63 -8.81 -0.20 -6.41
N GLY A 64 -7.80 -0.95 -6.85
CA GLY A 64 -7.94 -1.90 -7.97
C GLY A 64 -8.31 -1.24 -9.31
N PHE A 65 -7.73 -0.08 -9.60
CA PHE A 65 -7.92 0.61 -10.89
C PHE A 65 -7.42 -0.24 -12.06
N LEU A 66 -8.06 -0.09 -13.22
CA LEU A 66 -7.70 -0.81 -14.46
C LEU A 66 -6.26 -0.52 -14.93
N SER A 67 -5.69 0.63 -14.54
CA SER A 67 -4.30 0.99 -14.83
C SER A 67 -3.28 0.05 -14.21
N ASP A 68 -3.57 -0.55 -13.07
CA ASP A 68 -2.70 -1.52 -12.41
C ASP A 68 -2.40 -2.69 -13.35
N TYR A 69 -3.45 -3.18 -14.04
CA TYR A 69 -3.33 -4.26 -15.01
C TYR A 69 -2.80 -3.76 -16.37
N THR A 70 -3.49 -2.81 -16.97
CA THR A 70 -3.27 -2.42 -18.38
C THR A 70 -2.01 -1.60 -18.62
N HIS A 71 -1.56 -0.84 -17.61
CA HIS A 71 -0.37 -0.01 -17.71
C HIS A 71 0.79 -0.61 -16.93
N VAL A 72 0.61 -0.92 -15.64
CA VAL A 72 1.74 -1.33 -14.79
C VAL A 72 2.14 -2.78 -15.04
N TYR A 73 1.22 -3.72 -14.83
CA TYR A 73 1.49 -5.14 -15.01
C TYR A 73 1.88 -5.47 -16.45
N ALA A 74 1.03 -5.11 -17.42
CA ALA A 74 1.23 -5.48 -18.83
C ALA A 74 2.50 -4.90 -19.47
N ARG A 75 2.99 -3.73 -19.01
CA ARG A 75 4.20 -3.10 -19.58
C ARG A 75 5.46 -3.44 -18.80
N TYR A 76 5.39 -3.53 -17.48
CA TYR A 76 6.58 -3.57 -16.63
C TYR A 76 6.79 -4.89 -15.90
N VAL A 77 5.74 -5.58 -15.46
CA VAL A 77 5.88 -6.85 -14.73
C VAL A 77 6.13 -8.00 -15.70
N THR A 78 5.35 -8.09 -16.78
CA THR A 78 5.47 -9.16 -17.79
C THR A 78 6.82 -9.15 -18.52
N THR A 79 7.47 -7.99 -18.61
CA THR A 79 8.79 -7.82 -19.22
C THR A 79 9.95 -7.97 -18.23
N GLY A 80 9.65 -8.11 -16.93
CA GLY A 80 10.65 -8.13 -15.86
C GLY A 80 11.30 -6.77 -15.58
N ALA A 81 10.78 -5.68 -16.14
CA ALA A 81 11.32 -4.33 -15.91
C ALA A 81 11.12 -3.85 -14.46
N ILE A 82 10.06 -4.30 -13.79
CA ILE A 82 9.88 -4.18 -12.34
C ILE A 82 9.63 -5.56 -11.73
N PRO A 83 10.05 -5.81 -10.47
CA PRO A 83 9.96 -7.13 -9.84
C PRO A 83 8.56 -7.50 -9.33
N GLY A 84 7.57 -6.61 -9.50
CA GLY A 84 6.21 -6.76 -8.98
C GLY A 84 5.78 -5.57 -8.10
N PHE A 85 4.52 -5.61 -7.66
CA PHE A 85 3.90 -4.59 -6.78
C PHE A 85 2.81 -5.22 -5.92
N MET A 86 2.32 -4.51 -4.90
CA MET A 86 1.13 -4.91 -4.15
C MET A 86 -0.09 -4.16 -4.67
N SER A 87 -1.22 -4.84 -4.88
CA SER A 87 -2.50 -4.20 -5.21
C SER A 87 -3.52 -4.51 -4.13
N PHE A 88 -4.14 -3.46 -3.56
CA PHE A 88 -5.15 -3.57 -2.50
C PHE A 88 -6.53 -3.36 -3.11
N ILE A 89 -7.38 -4.39 -2.99
CA ILE A 89 -8.64 -4.49 -3.73
C ILE A 89 -9.84 -4.26 -2.80
N PRO A 90 -10.66 -3.23 -3.03
CA PRO A 90 -12.00 -3.13 -2.47
C PRO A 90 -12.92 -4.07 -3.26
N VAL A 91 -13.49 -5.06 -2.60
CA VAL A 91 -14.21 -6.15 -3.29
C VAL A 91 -15.42 -5.63 -4.06
N ASP A 92 -16.16 -4.66 -3.53
CA ASP A 92 -17.36 -4.11 -4.19
C ASP A 92 -17.04 -3.27 -5.43
N PHE A 93 -15.77 -2.89 -5.63
CA PHE A 93 -15.35 -2.12 -6.80
C PHE A 93 -15.01 -3.01 -8.00
N VAL A 94 -14.75 -4.30 -7.79
CA VAL A 94 -14.29 -5.20 -8.86
C VAL A 94 -15.31 -5.27 -9.99
N GLY A 95 -14.85 -5.08 -11.23
CA GLY A 95 -15.66 -5.11 -12.44
C GLY A 95 -16.52 -3.85 -12.68
N SER A 96 -16.54 -2.89 -11.77
CA SER A 96 -17.18 -1.59 -12.01
C SER A 96 -16.39 -0.72 -13.01
N PRO A 97 -16.98 0.32 -13.62
CA PRO A 97 -16.28 1.14 -14.61
C PRO A 97 -14.94 1.69 -14.12
N GLY A 98 -13.87 1.43 -14.87
CA GLY A 98 -12.50 1.85 -14.52
C GLY A 98 -11.77 0.95 -13.52
N ARG A 99 -12.38 -0.15 -13.07
CA ARG A 99 -11.80 -1.13 -12.15
C ARG A 99 -11.43 -2.42 -12.86
N MET A 100 -10.48 -3.16 -12.29
CA MET A 100 -10.09 -4.49 -12.78
C MET A 100 -11.25 -5.49 -12.64
N SER A 101 -11.31 -6.48 -13.53
CA SER A 101 -12.20 -7.64 -13.38
C SER A 101 -11.57 -8.70 -12.48
N TRP A 102 -12.35 -9.71 -12.08
CA TRP A 102 -11.82 -10.84 -11.32
C TRP A 102 -10.75 -11.61 -12.09
N GLU A 103 -10.93 -11.81 -13.40
CA GLU A 103 -9.97 -12.51 -14.24
C GLU A 103 -8.61 -11.79 -14.26
N MET A 104 -8.64 -10.45 -14.32
CA MET A 104 -7.43 -9.63 -14.23
C MET A 104 -6.75 -9.77 -12.87
N ILE A 105 -7.51 -9.68 -11.77
CA ILE A 105 -6.98 -9.79 -10.40
C ILE A 105 -6.38 -11.18 -10.15
N GLU A 106 -7.03 -12.23 -10.62
CA GLU A 106 -6.53 -13.61 -10.51
C GLU A 106 -5.25 -13.81 -11.33
N GLU A 107 -5.16 -13.23 -12.53
CA GLU A 107 -3.93 -13.25 -13.32
C GLU A 107 -2.78 -12.51 -12.62
N LEU A 108 -3.04 -11.31 -12.09
CA LEU A 108 -2.07 -10.59 -11.27
C LEU A 108 -1.60 -11.46 -10.10
N GLY A 109 -2.53 -12.12 -9.40
CA GLY A 109 -2.23 -12.98 -8.26
C GLY A 109 -1.35 -14.19 -8.59
N ARG A 110 -1.43 -14.70 -9.82
CA ARG A 110 -0.55 -15.79 -10.32
C ARG A 110 0.84 -15.31 -10.75
N SER A 111 1.10 -14.01 -10.69
CA SER A 111 2.34 -13.37 -11.12
C SER A 111 3.17 -12.82 -9.94
N GLY A 112 4.17 -11.97 -10.25
CA GLY A 112 4.95 -11.22 -9.26
C GLY A 112 4.16 -10.19 -8.44
N VAL A 113 2.85 -10.07 -8.62
CA VAL A 113 1.97 -9.15 -7.88
C VAL A 113 1.35 -9.83 -6.66
N ALA A 114 1.44 -9.17 -5.51
CA ALA A 114 0.75 -9.62 -4.30
C ALA A 114 -0.59 -8.88 -4.16
N ILE A 115 -1.67 -9.63 -3.96
CA ILE A 115 -3.01 -9.08 -3.78
C ILE A 115 -3.33 -8.98 -2.29
N GLY A 116 -3.75 -7.79 -1.86
CA GLY A 116 -4.22 -7.50 -0.51
C GLY A 116 -5.68 -7.05 -0.52
N SER A 117 -6.31 -7.07 0.65
CA SER A 117 -7.66 -6.55 0.83
C SER A 117 -7.65 -5.04 1.11
N HIS A 118 -8.64 -4.35 0.55
CA HIS A 118 -8.96 -2.95 0.85
C HIS A 118 -10.41 -2.79 1.38
N GLY A 119 -10.93 -3.85 2.00
CA GLY A 119 -12.30 -3.92 2.49
C GLY A 119 -13.30 -4.38 1.42
N MET A 120 -14.58 -4.22 1.74
CA MET A 120 -15.70 -4.43 0.83
C MET A 120 -16.01 -3.13 0.09
N ALA A 121 -16.57 -2.14 0.80
CA ALA A 121 -17.13 -0.92 0.22
C ALA A 121 -16.19 0.29 0.29
N HIS A 122 -14.93 0.09 0.68
CA HIS A 122 -13.97 1.16 0.93
C HIS A 122 -14.48 2.15 2.02
N ALA A 123 -15.10 1.61 3.07
CA ALA A 123 -15.66 2.41 4.17
C ALA A 123 -14.58 3.01 5.10
N ASP A 124 -14.88 4.14 5.74
CA ASP A 124 -14.07 4.64 6.86
C ASP A 124 -14.31 3.75 8.09
N LEU A 125 -13.47 2.73 8.25
CA LEU A 125 -13.58 1.69 9.28
C LEU A 125 -13.59 2.23 10.71
N THR A 126 -13.11 3.46 10.93
CA THR A 126 -13.13 4.11 12.25
C THR A 126 -14.53 4.57 12.65
N LYS A 127 -15.49 4.61 11.71
CA LYS A 127 -16.85 5.14 11.90
C LYS A 127 -17.95 4.10 11.78
N VAL A 128 -17.65 2.92 11.27
CA VAL A 128 -18.64 1.84 11.08
C VAL A 128 -18.89 1.07 12.38
N SER A 129 -20.02 0.36 12.48
CA SER A 129 -20.33 -0.50 13.63
C SER A 129 -19.37 -1.69 13.73
N ASP A 130 -19.40 -2.46 14.83
CA ASP A 130 -18.61 -3.70 14.94
C ASP A 130 -19.04 -4.75 13.91
N VAL A 131 -20.35 -4.84 13.62
CA VAL A 131 -20.89 -5.77 12.61
C VAL A 131 -20.39 -5.41 11.21
N GLU A 132 -20.42 -4.12 10.87
CA GLU A 132 -19.94 -3.69 9.56
C GLU A 132 -18.41 -3.77 9.47
N LEU A 133 -17.69 -3.49 10.56
CA LEU A 133 -16.24 -3.70 10.61
C LEU A 133 -15.87 -5.17 10.36
N ASP A 134 -16.57 -6.11 11.01
CA ASP A 134 -16.36 -7.54 10.78
C ASP A 134 -16.65 -7.93 9.33
N ARG A 135 -17.75 -7.41 8.76
CA ARG A 135 -18.07 -7.63 7.35
C ARG A 135 -16.97 -7.11 6.41
N GLU A 136 -16.58 -5.86 6.59
CA GLU A 136 -15.52 -5.20 5.80
C GLU A 136 -14.21 -5.98 5.83
N LEU A 137 -13.87 -6.60 6.96
CA LEU A 137 -12.61 -7.34 7.13
C LEU A 137 -12.71 -8.80 6.72
N THR A 138 -13.70 -9.53 7.24
CA THR A 138 -13.83 -10.99 7.13
C THR A 138 -14.38 -11.39 5.76
N VAL A 139 -15.42 -10.72 5.28
CA VAL A 139 -16.05 -11.08 4.00
C VAL A 139 -15.14 -10.72 2.83
N SER A 140 -14.48 -9.55 2.89
CA SER A 140 -13.53 -9.15 1.84
C SER A 140 -12.36 -10.14 1.72
N LYS A 141 -11.83 -10.57 2.87
CA LYS A 141 -10.79 -11.60 2.95
C LYS A 141 -11.26 -12.90 2.30
N SER A 142 -12.42 -13.42 2.72
CA SER A 142 -12.94 -14.70 2.22
C SER A 142 -13.12 -14.69 0.71
N ILE A 143 -13.74 -13.63 0.16
CA ILE A 143 -13.96 -13.54 -1.29
C ILE A 143 -12.63 -13.51 -2.05
N LEU A 144 -11.65 -12.75 -1.57
CA LEU A 144 -10.34 -12.70 -2.21
C LEU A 144 -9.60 -14.04 -2.09
N GLU A 145 -9.66 -14.72 -0.94
CA GLU A 145 -9.05 -16.03 -0.74
C GLU A 145 -9.67 -17.10 -1.64
N ASP A 146 -11.00 -17.09 -1.78
CA ASP A 146 -11.75 -18.00 -2.66
C ASP A 146 -11.35 -17.80 -4.14
N ARG A 147 -11.23 -16.54 -4.57
CA ARG A 147 -10.82 -16.20 -5.95
C ARG A 147 -9.37 -16.53 -6.24
N LEU A 148 -8.48 -16.29 -5.28
CA LEU A 148 -7.04 -16.45 -5.46
C LEU A 148 -6.54 -17.87 -5.15
N GLY A 149 -7.36 -18.69 -4.46
CA GLY A 149 -6.98 -20.03 -4.03
C GLY A 149 -5.85 -20.07 -3.01
N ARG A 150 -5.62 -18.96 -2.29
CA ARG A 150 -4.55 -18.81 -1.30
C ARG A 150 -4.91 -17.78 -0.23
N GLN A 151 -4.23 -17.84 0.91
CA GLN A 151 -4.44 -16.91 2.01
C GLN A 151 -4.09 -15.46 1.64
N VAL A 152 -4.93 -14.52 2.04
CA VAL A 152 -4.74 -13.07 1.86
C VAL A 152 -4.38 -12.47 3.21
N THR A 153 -3.11 -12.15 3.40
CA THR A 153 -2.56 -11.69 4.70
C THR A 153 -2.32 -10.18 4.76
N LEU A 154 -2.51 -9.48 3.64
CA LEU A 154 -2.24 -8.05 3.49
C LEU A 154 -3.55 -7.26 3.55
N PHE A 155 -3.57 -6.15 4.29
CA PHE A 155 -4.71 -5.24 4.35
C PHE A 155 -4.25 -3.78 4.30
N ALA A 156 -4.84 -2.96 3.42
CA ALA A 156 -4.67 -1.51 3.47
C ALA A 156 -5.93 -0.87 4.05
N PHE A 157 -5.77 0.07 4.98
CA PHE A 157 -6.91 0.80 5.54
C PHE A 157 -7.42 1.83 4.53
N PRO A 158 -8.72 1.83 4.17
CA PRO A 158 -9.31 2.89 3.37
C PRO A 158 -8.99 4.27 3.94
N TYR A 159 -8.62 5.21 3.07
CA TYR A 159 -8.16 6.56 3.44
C TYR A 159 -6.94 6.60 4.39
N GLY A 160 -6.28 5.46 4.59
CA GLY A 160 -5.27 5.22 5.62
C GLY A 160 -5.74 5.47 7.05
N ARG A 161 -7.06 5.49 7.31
CA ARG A 161 -7.63 5.75 8.64
C ARG A 161 -7.78 4.45 9.42
N PHE A 162 -7.29 4.44 10.65
CA PHE A 162 -7.42 3.32 11.56
C PHE A 162 -7.48 3.80 13.01
N SER A 163 -7.94 2.92 13.88
CA SER A 163 -7.85 3.04 15.34
C SER A 163 -7.41 1.69 15.91
N ARG A 164 -7.17 1.64 17.21
CA ARG A 164 -6.87 0.39 17.90
C ARG A 164 -7.94 -0.68 17.67
N ARG A 165 -9.22 -0.30 17.77
CA ARG A 165 -10.37 -1.17 17.47
C ARG A 165 -10.24 -1.82 16.09
N VAL A 166 -9.92 -1.01 15.09
CA VAL A 166 -9.87 -1.43 13.68
C VAL A 166 -8.70 -2.38 13.41
N TRP A 167 -7.48 -2.05 13.86
CA TRP A 167 -6.36 -2.98 13.63
C TRP A 167 -6.50 -4.26 14.46
N GLU A 168 -7.11 -4.23 15.65
CA GLU A 168 -7.20 -5.43 16.51
C GLU A 168 -8.19 -6.40 15.88
N ALA A 169 -9.28 -5.89 15.32
CA ALA A 169 -10.20 -6.67 14.49
C ALA A 169 -9.49 -7.24 13.25
N ALA A 170 -8.71 -6.44 12.52
CA ALA A 170 -7.98 -6.91 11.33
C ALA A 170 -6.98 -8.04 11.66
N LEU A 171 -6.22 -7.91 12.75
CA LEU A 171 -5.31 -8.94 13.22
C LEU A 171 -6.06 -10.21 13.64
N LYS A 172 -7.21 -10.07 14.31
CA LYS A 172 -8.05 -11.21 14.75
C LYS A 172 -8.60 -12.01 13.57
N VAL A 173 -8.94 -11.34 12.46
CA VAL A 173 -9.40 -11.97 11.21
C VAL A 173 -8.25 -12.67 10.46
N GLY A 174 -7.00 -12.43 10.86
CA GLY A 174 -5.82 -13.11 10.31
C GLY A 174 -5.07 -12.32 9.24
N TYR A 175 -5.29 -11.00 9.14
CA TYR A 175 -4.34 -10.13 8.45
C TYR A 175 -3.07 -9.98 9.30
N THR A 176 -1.90 -10.02 8.68
CA THR A 176 -0.60 -9.93 9.39
C THR A 176 0.21 -8.71 8.99
N HIS A 177 -0.11 -8.09 7.86
CA HIS A 177 0.56 -6.88 7.36
C HIS A 177 -0.48 -5.82 7.02
N LEU A 178 -0.49 -4.75 7.80
CA LEU A 178 -1.47 -3.66 7.72
C LEU A 178 -0.80 -2.40 7.17
N PHE A 179 -1.44 -1.75 6.20
CA PHE A 179 -0.88 -0.61 5.48
C PHE A 179 -1.73 0.65 5.71
N THR A 180 -1.06 1.77 5.99
CA THR A 180 -1.65 3.10 6.17
C THR A 180 -0.90 4.13 5.31
N ILE A 181 -1.45 5.33 5.17
CA ILE A 181 -0.78 6.48 4.52
C ILE A 181 -0.35 7.54 5.55
N GLN A 182 -0.81 7.42 6.79
CA GLN A 182 -0.40 8.31 7.85
C GLN A 182 0.97 7.83 8.33
N LEU A 183 1.97 8.72 8.27
CA LEU A 183 3.25 8.78 9.01
C LEU A 183 4.46 9.14 8.15
N GLY A 184 4.38 9.05 6.83
CA GLY A 184 5.56 9.23 5.96
C GLY A 184 6.66 8.21 6.25
N HIS A 185 7.53 7.92 5.28
CA HIS A 185 8.87 7.32 5.40
C HIS A 185 9.22 6.23 6.45
N HIS A 186 8.25 5.48 6.99
CA HIS A 186 8.48 4.69 8.20
C HIS A 186 7.78 3.32 8.17
N ARG A 187 8.51 2.30 8.64
CA ARG A 187 7.89 1.15 9.30
C ARG A 187 6.97 1.71 10.37
N GLY A 188 5.72 1.23 10.44
CA GLY A 188 4.78 1.70 11.45
C GLY A 188 5.36 1.53 12.86
N PHE A 189 4.69 2.16 13.82
CA PHE A 189 5.12 2.08 15.21
C PHE A 189 4.90 0.68 15.82
N GLU A 190 4.13 -0.17 15.14
CA GLU A 190 3.97 -1.60 15.39
C GLU A 190 4.62 -2.43 14.28
N PRO A 191 5.11 -3.66 14.56
CA PRO A 191 5.80 -4.50 13.58
C PRO A 191 4.91 -4.97 12.42
N PHE A 192 3.60 -5.05 12.62
CA PHE A 192 2.62 -5.43 11.60
C PHE A 192 2.12 -4.23 10.78
N LEU A 193 2.44 -2.99 11.18
CA LEU A 193 1.92 -1.78 10.56
C LEU A 193 2.98 -1.13 9.66
N TYR A 194 2.58 -0.71 8.46
CA TYR A 194 3.48 -0.13 7.46
C TYR A 194 2.90 1.19 6.94
N SER A 195 3.69 2.27 7.04
CA SER A 195 3.30 3.55 6.47
C SER A 195 3.76 3.68 5.03
N ARG A 196 2.92 4.30 4.21
CA ARG A 196 3.14 4.52 2.78
C ARG A 196 3.15 6.01 2.47
N LEU A 197 3.99 6.41 1.53
CA LEU A 197 3.93 7.74 0.93
C LEU A 197 2.81 7.74 -0.11
N CYS A 198 1.66 8.31 0.26
CA CYS A 198 0.54 8.48 -0.68
C CYS A 198 0.86 9.58 -1.69
N LEU A 199 0.84 9.21 -2.97
CA LEU A 199 1.24 10.08 -4.06
C LEU A 199 0.04 10.81 -4.64
N THR A 200 0.21 12.11 -4.85
CA THR A 200 -0.77 13.00 -5.46
C THR A 200 -0.24 13.58 -6.78
N ASN A 201 -1.15 14.13 -7.59
CA ASN A 201 -0.86 14.66 -8.92
C ASN A 201 0.15 15.83 -8.97
N ASN A 202 0.50 16.43 -7.83
CA ASN A 202 1.54 17.45 -7.68
C ASN A 202 2.91 16.89 -7.28
N MET A 203 3.03 15.58 -7.05
CA MET A 203 4.27 14.93 -6.64
C MET A 203 5.01 14.34 -7.85
N GLY A 204 5.72 15.19 -8.60
CA GLY A 204 6.53 14.77 -9.73
C GLY A 204 7.89 14.17 -9.36
N ALA A 205 8.73 13.92 -10.38
CA ALA A 205 10.03 13.26 -10.24
C ALA A 205 10.96 13.91 -9.19
N GLU A 206 11.01 15.25 -9.14
CA GLU A 206 11.85 15.97 -8.17
C GLU A 206 11.40 15.73 -6.72
N TYR A 207 10.09 15.64 -6.47
CA TYR A 207 9.54 15.33 -5.16
C TYR A 207 9.99 13.92 -4.71
N ILE A 208 9.85 12.94 -5.61
CA ILE A 208 10.30 11.57 -5.36
C ILE A 208 11.81 11.51 -5.15
N ARG A 209 12.60 12.25 -5.93
CA ARG A 209 14.06 12.30 -5.79
C ARG A 209 14.47 12.74 -4.37
N GLN A 210 13.85 13.79 -3.84
CA GLN A 210 14.10 14.25 -2.47
C GLN A 210 13.78 13.16 -1.44
N HIS A 211 12.67 12.46 -1.63
CA HIS A 211 12.19 11.41 -0.74
C HIS A 211 13.06 10.12 -0.80
N LEU A 212 13.66 9.81 -1.95
CA LEU A 212 14.50 8.62 -2.15
C LEU A 212 15.95 8.81 -1.73
N PHE A 213 16.52 10.01 -1.93
CA PHE A 213 17.95 10.25 -1.75
C PHE A 213 18.27 11.12 -0.54
N ASP A 214 17.31 11.87 -0.01
CA ASP A 214 17.47 12.65 1.22
C ASP A 214 16.24 12.53 2.14
N PRO A 215 15.93 11.33 2.66
CA PRO A 215 14.74 11.11 3.48
C PRO A 215 14.79 11.84 4.83
N ASN A 216 15.94 12.37 5.26
CA ASN A 216 16.08 13.06 6.54
C ASN A 216 15.77 14.55 6.46
N SER A 217 15.93 15.20 5.30
CA SER A 217 15.55 16.61 5.13
C SER A 217 14.03 16.81 5.16
N VAL A 218 13.27 15.79 4.77
CA VAL A 218 11.79 15.82 4.78
C VAL A 218 11.18 15.35 6.11
N ARG A 219 11.99 14.86 7.07
CA ARG A 219 11.49 14.39 8.37
C ARG A 219 11.33 15.53 9.35
N GLY A 220 10.08 15.74 9.80
CA GLY A 220 9.73 16.77 10.78
C GLY A 220 10.53 16.67 12.08
N TYR A 221 10.88 17.83 12.64
CA TYR A 221 11.70 17.95 13.85
C TYR A 221 11.12 17.17 15.05
N ALA A 222 9.80 17.21 15.24
CA ALA A 222 9.10 16.48 16.29
C ALA A 222 9.26 14.95 16.19
N TRP A 223 9.27 14.40 14.97
CA TRP A 223 9.52 12.97 14.75
C TRP A 223 10.94 12.58 15.13
N ARG A 224 11.93 13.39 14.74
CA ARG A 224 13.35 13.13 15.03
C ARG A 224 13.61 13.12 16.54
N ILE A 225 13.05 14.08 17.27
CA ILE A 225 13.17 14.14 18.73
C ILE A 225 12.49 12.95 19.40
N SER A 226 11.21 12.70 19.10
CA SER A 226 10.45 11.63 19.74
C SER A 226 11.04 10.24 19.49
N THR A 227 11.65 10.03 18.31
CA THR A 227 12.37 8.79 17.99
C THR A 227 13.67 8.68 18.79
N ARG A 228 14.47 9.76 18.86
CA ARG A 228 15.73 9.79 19.63
C ARG A 228 15.49 9.55 21.13
N LEU A 229 14.37 10.02 21.66
CA LEU A 229 13.97 9.83 23.06
C LEU A 229 13.29 8.47 23.32
N GLY A 230 13.05 7.64 22.30
CA GLY A 230 12.34 6.37 22.44
C GLY A 230 10.83 6.51 22.73
N LEU A 231 10.26 7.71 22.65
CA LEU A 231 8.88 8.02 22.99
C LEU A 231 7.91 7.87 21.81
N TYR A 232 8.42 7.85 20.58
CA TYR A 232 7.60 7.85 19.36
C TYR A 232 6.50 6.77 19.38
N ARG A 233 6.84 5.52 19.73
CA ARG A 233 5.85 4.43 19.77
C ARG A 233 4.74 4.66 20.78
N GLN A 234 5.07 5.18 21.97
CA GLN A 234 4.09 5.43 23.02
C GLN A 234 3.14 6.56 22.63
N LEU A 235 3.67 7.66 22.07
CA LEU A 235 2.89 8.78 21.56
C LEU A 235 1.94 8.35 20.43
N MET A 236 2.42 7.49 19.55
CA MET A 236 1.60 6.95 18.46
C MET A 236 0.51 6.01 18.98
N ARG A 237 0.82 5.10 19.91
CA ARG A 237 -0.19 4.26 20.57
C ARG A 237 -1.26 5.10 21.28
N LEU A 238 -0.90 6.21 21.90
CA LEU A 238 -1.83 7.15 22.53
C LEU A 238 -2.71 7.86 21.51
N ARG A 239 -2.14 8.32 20.40
CA ARG A 239 -2.86 9.01 19.32
C ARG A 239 -3.93 8.13 18.65
N TYR A 240 -3.64 6.83 18.50
CA TYR A 240 -4.51 5.88 17.80
C TYR A 240 -5.26 4.93 18.76
N ARG A 241 -5.43 5.31 20.02
CA ARG A 241 -6.30 4.58 20.95
C ARG A 241 -7.73 4.49 20.44
#